data_AF-A0A519CRY1-F1
#
_entry.id   AF-A0A519CRY1-F1
#
_cell.length_a   1.000
_cell.length_b   1.000
_cell.length_c   1.000
_cell.angle_alpha   90.00
_cell.angle_beta   90.00
_cell.angle_gamma   90.00
#
_symmetry.space_group_name_H-M   'P 1'
#
loop_
_entity.id
_entity.type
_entity.pdbx_description
1 polymer ?
#
loop_
_entity_poly.entity_id
_entity_poly.type
_entity_poly.pdbx_seq_one_letter_code
_entity_poly.pdbx_strand_id
1 'polypeptide(L)'
;MAMDLLNSGIGDEGRLKFILECIANNKPLYKTDMIFLEHASNQLELKIQKLQESVPEKIKPKNKHTLISDEYLDKHIEKIIDRDNSKKVKTHVVIKRKSFLARLFSK
;
A
#
# COMPACT_ATOMS: atom_id res chain seq x y z
N MET A 1 4.81 -0.45 -24.12
CA MET A 1 4.48 -1.89 -24.07
C MET A 1 5.69 -2.77 -24.40
N ALA A 2 6.16 -2.86 -25.64
CA ALA A 2 7.33 -3.69 -25.98
C ALA A 2 8.65 -3.20 -25.32
N MET A 3 8.83 -1.88 -25.20
CA MET A 3 9.99 -1.28 -24.50
C MET A 3 9.96 -1.59 -23.00
N ASP A 4 8.78 -1.61 -22.37
CA ASP A 4 8.63 -1.91 -20.95
C ASP A 4 8.93 -3.40 -20.66
N LEU A 5 8.53 -4.29 -21.59
CA LEU A 5 8.88 -5.71 -21.56
C LEU A 5 10.40 -5.92 -21.71
N LEU A 6 11.04 -5.15 -22.59
CA LEU A 6 12.49 -5.19 -22.77
C LEU A 6 13.22 -4.73 -21.50
N ASN A 7 12.80 -3.60 -20.92
CA ASN A 7 13.40 -3.04 -19.70
C ASN A 7 13.19 -3.93 -18.46
N SER A 8 12.07 -4.64 -18.39
CA SER A 8 11.77 -5.57 -17.30
C SER A 8 12.46 -6.93 -17.43
N GLY A 9 13.13 -7.19 -18.57
CA GLY A 9 13.77 -8.47 -18.84
C GLY A 9 12.77 -9.62 -19.00
N ILE A 10 11.57 -9.34 -19.50
CA ILE A 10 10.49 -10.34 -19.67
C ILE A 10 10.27 -10.62 -21.14
N GLY A 11 10.50 -11.88 -21.54
CA GLY A 11 10.30 -12.36 -22.91
C GLY A 11 11.61 -12.51 -23.67
N ASP A 12 11.50 -12.77 -24.98
CA ASP A 12 12.62 -12.88 -25.92
C ASP A 12 13.04 -11.48 -26.40
N GLU A 13 14.26 -11.07 -26.02
CA GLU A 13 14.86 -9.79 -26.37
C GLU A 13 14.96 -9.59 -27.89
N GLY A 14 15.36 -10.61 -28.64
CA GLY A 14 15.52 -10.50 -30.09
C GLY A 14 14.18 -10.22 -30.77
N ARG A 15 13.15 -10.94 -30.32
CA ARG A 15 11.78 -10.74 -30.80
C ARG A 15 11.21 -9.38 -30.42
N LEU A 16 11.44 -8.91 -29.19
CA LEU A 16 11.01 -7.58 -28.74
C LEU A 16 11.69 -6.46 -29.54
N LYS A 17 12.99 -6.58 -29.83
CA LYS A 17 13.71 -5.64 -30.70
C LYS A 17 13.14 -5.63 -32.12
N PHE A 18 12.85 -6.79 -32.69
CA PHE A 18 12.20 -6.89 -33.99
C PHE A 18 10.82 -6.21 -34.01
N ILE A 19 10.00 -6.45 -32.99
CA ILE A 19 8.69 -5.79 -32.82
C ILE A 19 8.83 -4.27 -32.75
N LEU A 20 9.80 -3.77 -31.98
CA LEU A 20 10.09 -2.33 -31.87
C LEU A 20 10.51 -1.74 -33.22
N GLU A 21 11.34 -2.45 -33.99
CA GLU A 21 11.73 -2.05 -35.33
C GLU A 21 10.54 -2.02 -36.30
N CYS A 22 9.64 -3.01 -36.23
CA CYS A 22 8.41 -3.01 -37.02
C CYS A 22 7.54 -1.79 -36.70
N ILE A 23 7.36 -1.47 -35.42
CA ILE A 23 6.59 -0.29 -34.98
C ILE A 23 7.26 1.00 -35.47
N ALA A 24 8.59 1.13 -35.31
CA ALA A 24 9.34 2.31 -35.75
C ALA A 24 9.24 2.54 -37.27
N ASN A 25 9.18 1.47 -38.04
CA ASN A 25 9.05 1.51 -39.50
C ASN A 25 7.59 1.54 -39.99
N ASN A 26 6.60 1.68 -39.09
CA ASN A 26 5.16 1.61 -39.41
C ASN A 26 4.75 0.32 -40.16
N LYS A 27 5.43 -0.80 -39.88
CA LYS A 27 5.10 -2.12 -40.42
C LYS A 27 4.01 -2.78 -39.57
N PRO A 28 3.09 -3.53 -40.19
CA PRO A 28 2.10 -4.30 -39.43
C PRO A 28 2.79 -5.41 -38.64
N LEU A 29 2.28 -5.66 -37.44
CA LEU A 29 2.75 -6.77 -36.59
C LEU A 29 2.10 -8.08 -37.01
N TYR A 30 2.84 -9.18 -36.88
CA TYR A 30 2.25 -10.50 -37.04
C TYR A 30 1.27 -10.79 -35.90
N LYS A 31 0.21 -11.54 -36.19
CA LYS A 31 -0.76 -11.97 -35.17
C LYS A 31 -0.08 -12.72 -34.01
N THR A 32 0.95 -13.50 -34.32
CA THR A 32 1.79 -14.20 -33.34
C THR A 32 2.54 -13.24 -32.42
N ASP A 33 2.98 -12.09 -32.93
CA ASP A 33 3.67 -11.06 -32.14
C ASP A 33 2.70 -10.32 -31.23
N MET A 34 1.48 -10.07 -31.69
CA MET A 34 0.42 -9.50 -30.85
C MET A 34 0.09 -10.41 -29.66
N ILE A 35 -0.11 -11.71 -29.92
CA ILE A 35 -0.37 -12.71 -28.87
C ILE A 35 0.81 -12.81 -27.90
N PHE A 36 2.03 -12.75 -28.43
CA PHE A 36 3.24 -12.77 -27.61
C PHE A 36 3.31 -11.56 -26.66
N LEU A 37 3.01 -10.35 -27.15
CA LEU A 37 2.98 -9.14 -26.33
C LEU A 37 1.91 -9.20 -25.24
N GLU A 38 0.73 -9.73 -25.56
CA GLU A 38 -0.36 -9.91 -24.59
C GLU A 38 0.06 -10.85 -23.47
N HIS A 39 0.59 -12.03 -23.81
CA HIS A 39 1.05 -12.99 -22.82
C HIS A 39 2.21 -12.43 -21.97
N ALA A 40 3.20 -11.78 -22.59
CA ALA A 40 4.32 -11.19 -21.89
C ALA A 40 3.88 -10.06 -20.93
N SER A 41 2.87 -9.27 -21.31
CA SER A 41 2.32 -8.22 -20.47
C SER A 41 1.58 -8.78 -19.27
N ASN A 42 0.79 -9.84 -19.46
CA ASN A 42 0.12 -10.53 -18.35
C ASN A 42 1.14 -11.11 -17.35
N GLN A 43 2.26 -11.67 -17.83
CA GLN A 43 3.34 -12.15 -16.95
C GLN A 43 4.00 -11.03 -16.15
N LEU A 44 4.20 -9.86 -16.78
CA LEU A 44 4.73 -8.69 -16.11
C LEU A 44 3.77 -8.19 -15.03
N GLU A 45 2.47 -8.14 -15.32
CA GLU A 45 1.44 -7.72 -14.36
C GLU A 45 1.37 -8.67 -13.16
N LEU A 46 1.42 -9.98 -13.37
CA LEU A 46 1.48 -10.97 -12.28
C LEU A 46 2.73 -10.80 -11.40
N LYS A 47 3.89 -10.47 -12.00
CA LYS A 47 5.10 -10.17 -11.22
C LYS A 47 4.92 -8.89 -10.40
N ILE A 48 4.32 -7.85 -10.97
CA ILE A 48 4.03 -6.61 -10.25
C ILE A 48 3.10 -6.88 -9.07
N GLN A 49 2.01 -7.64 -9.26
CA GLN A 49 1.07 -7.98 -8.19
C GLN A 49 1.76 -8.74 -7.05
N LYS A 50 2.60 -9.74 -7.36
CA LYS A 50 3.38 -10.47 -6.34
C LYS A 50 4.32 -9.56 -5.55
N LEU A 51 4.94 -8.58 -6.21
CA LEU A 51 5.78 -7.60 -5.54
C LEU A 51 4.95 -6.63 -4.69
N GLN A 52 3.76 -6.24 -5.14
CA GLN A 52 2.84 -5.37 -4.40
C GLN A 52 2.25 -6.05 -3.16
N GLU A 53 1.89 -7.34 -3.22
CA GLU A 53 1.46 -8.12 -2.05
C GLU A 53 2.55 -8.24 -0.97
N SER A 54 3.83 -8.15 -1.35
CA SER A 54 4.97 -8.14 -0.42
C SER A 54 5.21 -6.79 0.27
N VAL A 55 4.55 -5.73 -0.20
CA VAL A 55 4.47 -4.45 0.49
C VAL A 55 3.21 -4.51 1.35
N PRO A 56 3.27 -4.30 2.68
CA PRO A 56 2.05 -4.26 3.47
C PRO A 56 1.18 -3.12 2.96
N GLU A 57 0.12 -3.47 2.25
CA GLU A 57 -1.01 -2.59 2.03
C GLU A 57 -1.41 -1.97 3.37
N LYS A 58 -1.78 -0.69 3.35
CA LYS A 58 -2.46 -0.04 4.46
C LYS A 58 -3.75 -0.82 4.73
N ILE A 59 -3.65 -1.79 5.64
CA ILE A 59 -4.77 -2.56 6.17
C ILE A 59 -5.76 -1.55 6.76
N LYS A 60 -6.93 -1.40 6.14
CA LYS A 60 -8.15 -0.96 6.83
C LYS A 60 -8.20 -1.74 8.15
N PRO A 61 -8.36 -1.11 9.33
CA PRO A 61 -8.02 -1.73 10.61
C PRO A 61 -8.83 -3.04 10.77
N LYS A 62 -8.16 -4.17 10.52
CA LYS A 62 -8.61 -5.46 11.00
C LYS A 62 -8.55 -5.35 12.52
N ASN A 63 -9.71 -5.42 13.17
CA ASN A 63 -9.82 -5.41 14.63
C ASN A 63 -8.79 -6.36 15.22
N LYS A 64 -7.69 -5.80 15.72
CA LYS A 64 -6.75 -6.54 16.54
C LYS A 64 -7.53 -6.78 17.83
N HIS A 65 -8.02 -7.99 18.05
CA HIS A 65 -8.45 -8.39 19.38
C HIS A 65 -7.20 -8.38 20.27
N THR A 66 -6.89 -7.23 20.85
CA THR A 66 -5.98 -7.15 21.98
C THR A 66 -6.65 -7.85 23.16
N LEU A 67 -5.85 -8.49 24.02
CA LEU A 67 -6.37 -9.17 25.22
C LEU A 67 -7.18 -8.24 26.14
N ILE A 68 -7.03 -6.93 25.94
CA ILE A 68 -7.62 -5.85 26.73
C ILE A 68 -8.32 -4.91 25.75
N SER A 69 -9.56 -4.52 26.06
CA SER A 69 -10.33 -3.56 25.27
C SER A 69 -9.79 -2.13 25.43
N ASP A 70 -9.94 -1.32 24.38
CA ASP A 70 -9.55 0.09 24.40
C ASP A 70 -10.23 0.85 25.56
N GLU A 71 -11.50 0.52 25.85
CA GLU A 71 -12.25 1.11 26.96
C GLU A 71 -11.65 0.83 28.35
N TYR A 72 -11.02 -0.34 28.54
CA TYR A 72 -10.33 -0.67 29.80
C TYR A 72 -9.07 0.18 29.97
N LEU A 73 -8.31 0.37 28.90
CA LEU A 73 -7.10 1.18 28.91
C LEU A 73 -7.42 2.65 29.19
N ASP A 74 -8.45 3.19 28.53
CA ASP A 74 -8.87 4.59 28.71
C ASP A 74 -9.25 4.88 30.18
N LYS A 75 -10.09 4.03 30.80
CA LYS A 75 -10.48 4.19 32.21
C LYS A 75 -9.29 4.10 33.18
N HIS A 76 -8.32 3.24 32.89
CA HIS A 76 -7.16 3.08 33.77
C HIS A 76 -6.18 4.25 33.65
N ILE A 77 -6.01 4.78 32.44
CA ILE A 77 -5.17 5.94 32.16
C ILE A 77 -5.78 7.20 32.79
N GLU A 78 -7.10 7.41 32.68
CA GLU A 78 -7.80 8.51 33.38
C GLU A 78 -7.57 8.45 34.90
N LYS A 79 -7.71 7.27 35.49
CA LYS A 79 -7.50 7.07 36.94
C LYS A 79 -6.06 7.32 37.39
N ILE A 80 -5.08 7.15 36.50
CA ILE A 80 -3.66 7.49 36.75
C ILE A 80 -3.46 9.01 36.65
N ILE A 81 -4.00 9.63 35.60
CA ILE A 81 -3.91 11.07 35.37
C ILE A 81 -4.59 11.86 36.49
N ASP A 82 -5.76 11.44 36.96
CA ASP A 82 -6.48 12.10 38.07
C ASP A 82 -5.73 11.96 39.41
N ARG A 83 -5.02 10.84 39.60
CA ARG A 83 -4.16 10.63 40.77
C ARG A 83 -3.01 11.63 40.79
N ASP A 84 -2.40 11.88 39.63
CA ASP A 84 -1.30 12.83 39.47
C ASP A 84 -1.78 14.30 39.51
N ASN A 85 -2.99 14.58 39.02
CA ASN A 85 -3.59 15.92 39.05
C ASN A 85 -4.24 16.29 40.39
N SER A 86 -4.46 15.34 41.31
CA SER A 86 -4.84 15.67 42.70
C SER A 86 -3.82 16.58 43.41
N LYS A 87 -2.59 16.68 42.85
CA LYS A 87 -1.55 17.60 43.31
C LYS A 87 -1.55 18.96 42.61
N LYS A 88 -2.35 19.22 41.56
CA LYS A 88 -2.43 20.54 40.89
C LYS A 88 -3.84 20.90 40.41
N VAL A 89 -4.40 21.87 41.14
CA VAL A 89 -5.52 22.81 40.90
C VAL A 89 -6.29 22.74 39.57
N LYS A 90 -7.62 22.76 39.72
CA LYS A 90 -8.72 22.76 38.75
C LYS A 90 -8.66 23.89 37.71
N THR A 91 -8.91 23.55 36.43
CA THR A 91 -9.64 24.44 35.49
C THR A 91 -10.59 23.62 34.62
N HIS A 92 -11.88 23.91 34.73
CA HIS A 92 -12.96 23.26 34.01
C HIS A 92 -12.99 23.76 32.56
N VAL A 93 -12.60 22.93 31.58
CA VAL A 93 -12.83 23.21 30.16
C VAL A 93 -13.42 21.95 29.54
N VAL A 94 -14.67 22.04 29.08
CA VAL A 94 -15.32 20.98 28.31
C VAL A 94 -14.66 20.97 26.93
N ILE A 95 -13.62 20.16 26.79
CA ILE A 95 -12.93 19.96 25.52
C ILE A 95 -13.38 18.59 25.05
N LYS A 96 -14.17 18.54 23.97
CA LYS A 96 -14.37 17.30 23.21
C LYS A 96 -13.02 16.91 22.61
N ARG A 97 -12.22 16.15 23.37
CA ARG A 97 -10.87 15.74 22.98
C ARG A 97 -11.00 14.46 22.16
N LYS A 98 -10.55 14.54 20.90
CA LYS A 98 -10.22 13.34 20.11
C LYS A 98 -9.27 12.47 20.93
N SER A 99 -9.37 11.15 20.79
CA SER A 99 -8.56 10.20 21.54
C SER A 99 -7.07 10.56 21.45
N PHE A 100 -6.35 10.38 22.55
CA PHE A 100 -4.93 10.71 22.62
C PHE A 100 -4.13 10.02 21.52
N LEU A 101 -4.47 8.76 21.22
CA LEU A 101 -3.88 7.99 20.12
C LEU A 101 -4.15 8.64 18.76
N ALA A 102 -5.37 9.14 18.51
CA ALA A 102 -5.67 9.85 17.27
C ALA A 102 -4.86 11.15 17.14
N ARG A 103 -4.47 11.78 18.26
CA ARG A 103 -3.62 12.98 18.26
C ARG A 103 -2.15 12.66 18.08
N LEU A 104 -1.67 11.54 18.63
CA LEU A 104 -0.28 11.09 18.53
C LEU A 104 0.08 10.64 17.11
N PHE A 105 -0.86 10.01 16.41
CA PHE A 105 -0.66 9.48 15.06
C PHE A 105 -1.26 10.35 13.94
N SER A 106 -1.70 11.56 14.25
CA SER A 106 -2.19 12.55 13.27
C SER A 106 -1.02 13.45 12.81
N LYS A 107 -0.32 13.05 11.75
CA LYS A 107 0.60 13.92 11.01
C LYS A 107 0.10 14.11 9.59
#